data_AF-A0A7S4D8V7-F1
#
_entry.id   AF-A0A7S4D8V7-F1
#
_cell.length_a   1.000
_cell.length_b   1.000
_cell.length_c   1.000
_cell.angle_alpha   90.00
_cell.angle_beta   90.00
_cell.angle_gamma   90.00
#
_symmetry.space_group_name_H-M   'P 1'
#
loop_
_entity.id
_entity.type
_entity.pdbx_description
1 polymer ?
#
loop_
_entity_poly.entity_id
_entity_poly.type
_entity_poly.pdbx_seq_one_letter_code
_entity_poly.pdbx_strand_id
1 'polypeptide(L)'
;FAAAAVVSSSSLLLLASSYHHPPYLHPTRPWSPVDANRLILPACPQPSPKMIYTNKILLLVLALAFSANAFVQIGQSSRLDLSLMARQPIMAGNWKMNPCTLEEAAALAAGVAANPIENDAEVVLFPSHPFLVPVMEKIDGSQVKLGAQNCYTEDKGAFTGSVSTCMVKSIGVEYVLAGHSERRTLFRDDDGAINRKVKKVLSAGMKPILCIGELKDEFEEGLVEQVCALQLAKDLRGVTAEEMRRVVIAYEPVWAIGTGLTATPEIAQKVHAFIRGWIAGKYGKAVADEVRIQYGGSVTPETVDELMAQPDIDGALVGGASLDAEKFGRIMNFKTAAASA
;
A
#
# COMPACT_ATOMS: atom_id res chain seq x y z
N PHE A 1 30.09 62.39 7.55
CA PHE A 1 30.16 62.31 6.08
C PHE A 1 28.77 62.02 5.53
N ALA A 2 28.47 62.49 4.31
CA ALA A 2 27.11 62.82 3.89
C ALA A 2 26.24 61.61 3.46
N ALA A 3 24.93 61.85 3.45
CA ALA A 3 23.92 60.96 2.89
C ALA A 3 23.66 61.25 1.40
N ALA A 4 23.18 60.24 0.66
CA ALA A 4 22.18 60.41 -0.42
C ALA A 4 21.64 59.03 -0.85
N ALA A 5 20.32 58.94 -1.01
CA ALA A 5 19.68 57.94 -1.86
C ALA A 5 19.33 58.59 -3.21
N VAL A 6 19.10 57.81 -4.27
CA VAL A 6 18.11 58.07 -5.34
C VAL A 6 18.05 56.85 -6.28
N VAL A 7 16.84 56.53 -6.75
CA VAL A 7 16.52 55.57 -7.82
C VAL A 7 16.11 56.35 -9.07
N SER A 8 16.53 55.95 -10.27
CA SER A 8 15.77 56.24 -11.51
C SER A 8 16.22 55.37 -12.70
N SER A 9 15.28 55.13 -13.62
CA SER A 9 15.36 54.27 -14.81
C SER A 9 15.70 55.04 -16.12
N SER A 10 15.69 54.32 -17.26
CA SER A 10 15.81 54.79 -18.68
C SER A 10 17.27 54.95 -19.17
N SER A 11 17.69 54.68 -20.42
CA SER A 11 17.03 54.41 -21.73
C SER A 11 17.93 53.45 -22.57
N LEU A 12 17.46 52.51 -23.41
CA LEU A 12 16.76 52.58 -24.74
C LEU A 12 17.72 52.77 -25.94
N LEU A 13 17.45 52.07 -27.08
CA LEU A 13 18.13 52.07 -28.41
C LEU A 13 19.48 51.30 -28.55
N LEU A 14 19.84 50.65 -29.68
CA LEU A 14 19.10 50.13 -30.87
C LEU A 14 20.00 49.14 -31.68
N LEU A 15 19.38 48.42 -32.64
CA LEU A 15 19.89 47.74 -33.87
C LEU A 15 19.79 46.19 -33.79
N ALA A 16 18.93 45.46 -34.51
CA ALA A 16 18.25 45.57 -35.82
C ALA A 16 19.06 45.08 -37.05
N SER A 17 18.95 43.77 -37.33
CA SER A 17 18.91 43.16 -38.68
C SER A 17 18.84 41.63 -38.57
N SER A 18 18.31 40.83 -39.51
CA SER A 18 17.39 41.09 -40.65
C SER A 18 17.11 39.74 -41.34
N TYR A 19 15.83 39.40 -41.58
CA TYR A 19 15.34 38.58 -42.72
C TYR A 19 15.92 37.13 -42.96
N HIS A 20 15.27 36.17 -43.63
CA HIS A 20 14.21 36.18 -44.65
C HIS A 20 13.36 34.87 -44.65
N HIS A 21 12.17 34.93 -45.26
CA HIS A 21 11.19 33.84 -45.56
C HIS A 21 11.12 33.65 -47.12
N PRO A 22 10.14 32.94 -47.76
CA PRO A 22 9.21 31.87 -47.31
C PRO A 22 9.39 30.49 -48.05
N PRO A 23 8.73 30.08 -49.16
CA PRO A 23 7.30 29.72 -49.39
C PRO A 23 6.98 28.33 -50.06
N TYR A 24 5.67 28.04 -50.21
CA TYR A 24 4.98 27.08 -51.14
C TYR A 24 5.02 25.55 -50.86
N LEU A 25 3.95 24.72 -51.07
CA LEU A 25 2.67 24.83 -51.82
C LEU A 25 1.53 23.90 -51.21
N HIS A 26 0.28 24.05 -51.67
CA HIS A 26 -0.98 23.31 -51.31
C HIS A 26 -1.48 22.42 -52.52
N PRO A 27 -2.69 21.77 -52.57
CA PRO A 27 -3.52 20.98 -51.61
C PRO A 27 -4.15 19.66 -52.20
N THR A 28 -5.06 19.00 -51.42
CA THR A 28 -6.17 18.04 -51.80
C THR A 28 -5.96 16.51 -51.92
N ARG A 29 -6.74 15.72 -51.16
CA ARG A 29 -7.95 14.95 -51.59
C ARG A 29 -8.60 14.16 -50.41
N PRO A 30 -9.92 13.85 -50.46
CA PRO A 30 -10.65 13.14 -49.40
C PRO A 30 -10.79 11.61 -49.60
N TRP A 31 -11.16 10.90 -48.54
CA TRP A 31 -11.53 9.47 -48.55
C TRP A 31 -12.91 9.20 -49.17
N SER A 32 -13.09 8.03 -49.78
CA SER A 32 -14.38 7.50 -50.24
C SER A 32 -14.70 6.15 -49.57
N PRO A 33 -15.96 5.87 -49.20
CA PRO A 33 -16.37 4.55 -48.69
C PRO A 33 -16.59 3.57 -49.85
N VAL A 34 -16.29 2.27 -49.64
CA VAL A 34 -16.53 1.21 -50.63
C VAL A 34 -17.21 0.01 -49.98
N ASP A 35 -18.41 -0.27 -50.50
CA ASP A 35 -19.15 -1.53 -50.60
C ASP A 35 -19.38 -2.41 -49.36
N ALA A 36 -20.59 -2.29 -48.83
CA ALA A 36 -21.29 -3.41 -48.22
C ALA A 36 -21.75 -4.39 -49.32
N ASN A 37 -21.42 -5.68 -49.21
CA ASN A 37 -21.98 -6.70 -50.10
C ASN A 37 -22.29 -8.02 -49.39
N ARG A 38 -23.60 -8.30 -49.31
CA ARG A 38 -24.27 -9.63 -49.30
C ARG A 38 -23.51 -10.83 -48.71
N LEU A 39 -23.93 -11.24 -47.52
CA LEU A 39 -24.00 -12.66 -47.16
C LEU A 39 -25.46 -13.08 -47.02
N ILE A 40 -25.86 -14.07 -47.81
CA ILE A 40 -27.21 -14.64 -47.83
C ILE A 40 -27.25 -15.79 -46.81
N LEU A 41 -28.16 -15.71 -45.84
CA LEU A 41 -28.48 -16.83 -44.95
C LEU A 41 -29.77 -17.52 -45.44
N PRO A 42 -29.81 -18.86 -45.55
CA PRO A 42 -31.03 -19.58 -45.91
C PRO A 42 -32.04 -19.59 -44.76
N ALA A 43 -33.34 -19.60 -45.11
CA ALA A 43 -34.43 -19.52 -44.16
C ALA A 43 -34.56 -20.79 -43.28
N CYS A 44 -34.89 -20.58 -42.00
CA CYS A 44 -35.20 -21.65 -41.05
C CYS A 44 -36.71 -21.98 -41.08
N PRO A 45 -37.12 -23.26 -41.21
CA PRO A 45 -38.53 -23.64 -41.19
C PRO A 45 -39.11 -23.67 -39.77
N GLN A 46 -40.31 -23.13 -39.60
CA GLN A 46 -41.06 -23.13 -38.34
C GLN A 46 -41.63 -24.53 -38.02
N PRO A 47 -41.55 -25.03 -36.77
CA PRO A 47 -42.17 -26.29 -36.36
C PRO A 47 -43.67 -26.14 -36.07
N SER A 48 -44.43 -27.21 -36.29
CA SER A 48 -45.91 -27.25 -36.17
C SER A 48 -46.40 -27.74 -34.79
N PRO A 49 -47.67 -27.45 -34.41
CA PRO A 49 -48.10 -27.53 -33.01
C PRO A 49 -48.55 -28.94 -32.57
N LYS A 50 -47.62 -29.89 -32.39
CA LYS A 50 -47.88 -31.19 -31.72
C LYS A 50 -46.73 -31.66 -30.81
N MET A 51 -46.34 -30.85 -29.81
CA MET A 51 -45.35 -31.29 -28.81
C MET A 51 -45.44 -30.59 -27.43
N ILE A 52 -46.65 -30.37 -26.91
CA ILE A 52 -46.86 -29.49 -25.72
C ILE A 52 -47.18 -30.24 -24.40
N TYR A 53 -47.48 -31.54 -24.43
CA TYR A 53 -47.94 -32.27 -23.22
C TYR A 53 -46.94 -33.19 -22.50
N THR A 54 -45.83 -33.58 -23.13
CA THR A 54 -44.85 -34.50 -22.49
C THR A 54 -43.76 -33.78 -21.67
N ASN A 55 -43.50 -32.49 -21.94
CA ASN A 55 -42.40 -31.74 -21.28
C ASN A 55 -42.75 -31.11 -19.93
N LYS A 56 -44.04 -31.00 -19.55
CA LYS A 56 -44.41 -30.32 -18.29
C LYS A 56 -44.16 -31.16 -17.03
N ILE A 57 -44.27 -32.48 -17.11
CA ILE A 57 -44.03 -33.37 -15.96
C ILE A 57 -42.51 -33.52 -15.71
N LEU A 58 -41.70 -33.60 -16.76
CA LEU A 58 -40.24 -33.69 -16.64
C LEU A 58 -39.63 -32.42 -16.04
N LEU A 59 -40.11 -31.23 -16.43
CA LEU A 59 -39.68 -29.97 -15.80
C LEU A 59 -40.09 -29.87 -14.32
N LEU A 60 -41.25 -30.40 -13.92
CA LEU A 60 -41.70 -30.32 -12.52
C LEU A 60 -40.86 -31.21 -11.60
N VAL A 61 -40.48 -32.40 -12.06
CA VAL A 61 -39.61 -33.33 -11.32
C VAL A 61 -38.17 -32.78 -11.22
N LEU A 62 -37.65 -32.15 -12.28
CA LEU A 62 -36.36 -31.46 -12.24
C LEU A 62 -36.35 -30.23 -11.33
N ALA A 63 -37.44 -29.45 -11.29
CA ALA A 63 -37.56 -28.29 -10.41
C ALA A 63 -37.57 -28.70 -8.92
N LEU A 64 -38.26 -29.78 -8.56
CA LEU A 64 -38.29 -30.30 -7.18
C LEU A 64 -36.94 -30.93 -6.76
N ALA A 65 -36.21 -31.55 -7.68
CA ALA A 65 -34.86 -32.05 -7.42
C ALA A 65 -33.85 -30.92 -7.16
N PHE A 66 -33.98 -29.77 -7.84
CA PHE A 66 -33.11 -28.61 -7.61
C PHE A 66 -33.35 -27.91 -6.27
N SER A 67 -34.58 -27.92 -5.75
CA SER A 67 -34.87 -27.34 -4.42
C SER A 67 -34.25 -28.10 -3.24
N ALA A 68 -33.96 -29.40 -3.38
CA ALA A 68 -33.34 -30.19 -2.31
C ALA A 68 -31.82 -29.97 -2.20
N ASN A 69 -31.11 -29.83 -3.33
CA ASN A 69 -29.67 -29.57 -3.32
C ASN A 69 -29.31 -28.11 -2.96
N ALA A 70 -30.22 -27.16 -3.24
CA ALA A 70 -30.01 -25.75 -2.88
C ALA A 70 -29.88 -25.51 -1.36
N PHE A 71 -30.40 -26.40 -0.51
CA PHE A 71 -30.34 -26.25 0.94
C PHE A 71 -29.05 -26.77 1.60
N VAL A 72 -28.19 -27.49 0.86
CA VAL A 72 -26.95 -28.07 1.40
C VAL A 72 -25.72 -27.18 1.12
N GLN A 73 -25.76 -26.31 0.10
CA GLN A 73 -24.63 -25.42 -0.25
C GLN A 73 -24.58 -24.09 0.52
N ILE A 74 -25.63 -23.74 1.28
CA ILE A 74 -25.65 -22.50 2.08
C ILE A 74 -24.58 -22.52 3.20
N GLY A 75 -24.10 -23.71 3.60
CA GLY A 75 -23.07 -23.88 4.65
C GLY A 75 -21.62 -23.63 4.25
N GLN A 76 -21.30 -23.48 2.95
CA GLN A 76 -19.91 -23.24 2.50
C GLN A 76 -19.68 -21.84 1.92
N SER A 77 -20.74 -21.12 1.54
CA SER A 77 -20.64 -19.75 1.02
C SER A 77 -20.04 -18.79 2.06
N SER A 78 -20.39 -18.95 3.35
CA SER A 78 -19.99 -18.00 4.41
C SER A 78 -18.48 -17.96 4.67
N ARG A 79 -17.74 -19.08 4.58
CA ARG A 79 -16.28 -19.07 4.74
C ARG A 79 -15.57 -18.38 3.56
N LEU A 80 -16.02 -18.63 2.34
CA LEU A 80 -15.47 -17.98 1.14
C LEU A 80 -15.80 -16.48 1.10
N ASP A 81 -17.03 -16.10 1.46
CA ASP A 81 -17.50 -14.71 1.49
C ASP A 81 -16.81 -13.90 2.62
N LEU A 82 -16.59 -14.51 3.79
CA LEU A 82 -15.74 -13.91 4.85
C LEU A 82 -14.29 -13.72 4.40
N SER A 83 -13.70 -14.68 3.68
CA SER A 83 -12.33 -14.54 3.15
C SER A 83 -12.21 -13.52 2.01
N LEU A 84 -13.30 -13.26 1.27
CA LEU A 84 -13.37 -12.21 0.25
C LEU A 84 -13.53 -10.80 0.83
N MET A 85 -13.97 -10.68 2.08
CA MET A 85 -14.19 -9.40 2.78
C MET A 85 -13.10 -9.06 3.81
N ALA A 86 -12.20 -9.99 4.14
CA ALA A 86 -11.07 -9.73 5.02
C ALA A 86 -9.92 -9.04 4.25
N ARG A 87 -9.34 -7.99 4.84
CA ARG A 87 -8.12 -7.38 4.29
C ARG A 87 -6.95 -8.33 4.49
N GLN A 88 -6.22 -8.64 3.42
CA GLN A 88 -5.03 -9.49 3.49
C GLN A 88 -4.03 -8.91 4.52
N PRO A 89 -3.65 -9.69 5.57
CA PRO A 89 -2.71 -9.24 6.57
C PRO A 89 -1.34 -8.85 5.97
N ILE A 90 -0.63 -7.89 6.56
CA ILE A 90 0.71 -7.50 6.12
C ILE A 90 1.71 -7.42 7.29
N MET A 91 2.76 -8.24 7.22
CA MET A 91 3.78 -8.38 8.27
C MET A 91 5.11 -7.82 7.77
N ALA A 92 5.45 -6.62 8.24
CA ALA A 92 6.61 -5.87 7.81
C ALA A 92 7.73 -5.93 8.86
N GLY A 93 8.89 -6.48 8.52
CA GLY A 93 10.08 -6.47 9.36
C GLY A 93 10.93 -5.22 9.11
N ASN A 94 10.87 -4.24 10.01
CA ASN A 94 11.71 -3.05 9.95
C ASN A 94 12.99 -3.25 10.77
N TRP A 95 14.07 -3.61 10.07
CA TRP A 95 15.37 -3.84 10.69
C TRP A 95 16.03 -2.56 11.22
N LYS A 96 15.56 -1.39 10.80
CA LYS A 96 16.18 -0.09 11.11
C LYS A 96 17.67 -0.11 10.70
N MET A 97 18.54 0.53 11.48
CA MET A 97 19.99 0.53 11.24
C MET A 97 20.68 -0.77 11.71
N ASN A 98 20.16 -1.93 11.32
CA ASN A 98 20.69 -3.26 11.64
C ASN A 98 20.54 -4.22 10.44
N PRO A 99 21.24 -5.38 10.45
CA PRO A 99 22.39 -5.69 11.30
C PRO A 99 23.63 -4.88 10.90
N CYS A 100 24.78 -5.15 11.50
CA CYS A 100 26.00 -4.35 11.27
C CYS A 100 26.77 -4.76 10.00
N THR A 101 26.62 -6.01 9.56
CA THR A 101 27.39 -6.58 8.44
C THR A 101 26.51 -7.17 7.34
N LEU A 102 27.08 -7.29 6.14
CA LEU A 102 26.42 -7.94 5.00
C LEU A 102 26.16 -9.42 5.25
N GLU A 103 27.05 -10.11 5.96
CA GLU A 103 26.91 -11.54 6.29
C GLU A 103 25.72 -11.76 7.24
N GLU A 104 25.62 -10.98 8.31
CA GLU A 104 24.46 -11.02 9.22
C GLU A 104 23.15 -10.70 8.48
N ALA A 105 23.14 -9.69 7.60
CA ALA A 105 21.95 -9.30 6.84
C ALA A 105 21.49 -10.42 5.88
N ALA A 106 22.45 -11.05 5.20
CA ALA A 106 22.19 -12.18 4.30
C ALA A 106 21.75 -13.43 5.06
N ALA A 107 22.33 -13.72 6.23
CA ALA A 107 21.94 -14.83 7.08
C ALA A 107 20.53 -14.65 7.66
N LEU A 108 20.20 -13.44 8.15
CA LEU A 108 18.87 -13.10 8.65
C LEU A 108 17.81 -13.21 7.53
N ALA A 109 18.09 -12.68 6.33
CA ALA A 109 17.20 -12.81 5.18
C ALA A 109 16.94 -14.27 4.81
N ALA A 110 17.98 -15.09 4.72
CA ALA A 110 17.86 -16.52 4.42
C ALA A 110 17.10 -17.28 5.52
N GLY A 111 17.32 -16.94 6.79
CA GLY A 111 16.58 -17.51 7.92
C GLY A 111 15.08 -17.19 7.85
N VAL A 112 14.72 -15.93 7.56
CA VAL A 112 13.31 -15.54 7.38
C VAL A 112 12.70 -16.24 6.17
N ALA A 113 13.38 -16.26 5.02
CA ALA A 113 12.90 -16.92 3.81
C ALA A 113 12.76 -18.46 3.93
N ALA A 114 13.50 -19.09 4.84
CA ALA A 114 13.39 -20.52 5.14
C ALA A 114 12.18 -20.87 6.03
N ASN A 115 11.56 -19.89 6.70
CA ASN A 115 10.32 -20.11 7.44
C ASN A 115 9.14 -20.10 6.45
N PRO A 116 8.30 -21.16 6.39
CA PRO A 116 7.11 -21.13 5.55
C PRO A 116 6.12 -20.06 6.04
N ILE A 117 5.35 -19.49 5.12
CA ILE A 117 4.17 -18.68 5.46
C ILE A 117 2.97 -19.64 5.41
N GLU A 118 2.38 -19.90 6.56
CA GLU A 118 1.30 -20.88 6.79
C GLU A 118 -0.10 -20.26 6.71
N ASN A 119 -0.18 -18.94 6.57
CA ASN A 119 -1.40 -18.14 6.41
C ASN A 119 -1.36 -17.32 5.11
N ASP A 120 -2.26 -16.35 4.96
CA ASP A 120 -2.37 -15.48 3.78
C ASP A 120 -1.57 -14.16 3.90
N ALA A 121 -0.71 -14.00 4.91
CA ALA A 121 -0.03 -12.73 5.18
C ALA A 121 0.99 -12.35 4.09
N GLU A 122 0.95 -11.09 3.63
CA GLU A 122 2.01 -10.50 2.82
C GLU A 122 3.20 -10.14 3.72
N VAL A 123 4.34 -10.82 3.56
CA VAL A 123 5.54 -10.57 4.37
C VAL A 123 6.53 -9.68 3.62
N VAL A 124 7.03 -8.63 4.29
CA VAL A 124 7.93 -7.63 3.69
C VAL A 124 9.12 -7.35 4.60
N LEU A 125 10.35 -7.43 4.09
CA LEU A 125 11.56 -7.05 4.81
C LEU A 125 12.06 -5.67 4.39
N PHE A 126 12.38 -4.82 5.37
CA PHE A 126 12.94 -3.50 5.17
C PHE A 126 14.37 -3.43 5.74
N PRO A 127 15.38 -3.90 4.99
CA PRO A 127 16.78 -3.77 5.39
C PRO A 127 17.30 -2.33 5.19
N SER A 128 18.44 -2.03 5.81
CA SER A 128 19.23 -0.83 5.48
C SER A 128 19.71 -0.86 4.03
N HIS A 129 19.78 0.30 3.35
CA HIS A 129 20.07 0.39 1.91
C HIS A 129 21.31 -0.39 1.41
N PRO A 130 22.46 -0.44 2.11
CA PRO A 130 23.62 -1.23 1.67
C PRO A 130 23.35 -2.74 1.53
N PHE A 131 22.30 -3.25 2.17
CA PHE A 131 21.96 -4.67 2.19
C PHE A 131 20.77 -5.02 1.30
N LEU A 132 20.14 -4.06 0.60
CA LEU A 132 18.96 -4.33 -0.24
C LEU A 132 19.23 -5.42 -1.30
N VAL A 133 20.36 -5.36 -2.01
CA VAL A 133 20.70 -6.35 -3.05
C VAL A 133 21.06 -7.73 -2.45
N PRO A 134 21.94 -7.84 -1.44
CA PRO A 134 22.16 -9.12 -0.75
C PRO A 134 20.88 -9.74 -0.17
N VAL A 135 19.96 -8.94 0.38
CA VAL A 135 18.67 -9.44 0.91
C VAL A 135 17.76 -9.88 -0.23
N MET A 136 17.67 -9.12 -1.33
CA MET A 136 16.95 -9.52 -2.56
C MET A 136 17.40 -10.91 -3.04
N GLU A 137 18.71 -11.14 -3.13
CA GLU A 137 19.29 -12.42 -3.57
C GLU A 137 19.00 -13.58 -2.61
N LYS A 138 18.79 -13.30 -1.31
CA LYS A 138 18.50 -14.32 -0.29
C LYS A 138 17.02 -14.63 -0.11
N ILE A 139 16.13 -13.75 -0.53
CA ILE A 139 14.68 -13.99 -0.54
C ILE A 139 14.14 -14.40 -1.92
N ASP A 140 14.98 -14.44 -2.96
CA ASP A 140 14.59 -14.89 -4.29
C ASP A 140 14.02 -16.32 -4.26
N GLY A 141 12.97 -16.56 -5.04
CA GLY A 141 12.19 -17.80 -5.01
C GLY A 141 11.32 -18.01 -3.76
N SER A 142 11.38 -17.15 -2.75
CA SER A 142 10.47 -17.18 -1.58
C SER A 142 9.22 -16.30 -1.80
N GLN A 143 8.30 -16.34 -0.83
CA GLN A 143 7.13 -15.44 -0.79
C GLN A 143 7.42 -14.08 -0.11
N VAL A 144 8.63 -13.89 0.42
CA VAL A 144 9.02 -12.68 1.16
C VAL A 144 9.37 -11.56 0.19
N LYS A 145 8.85 -10.36 0.45
CA LYS A 145 9.03 -9.17 -0.40
C LYS A 145 10.08 -8.21 0.14
N LEU A 146 10.61 -7.36 -0.74
CA LEU A 146 11.57 -6.33 -0.39
C LEU A 146 10.93 -4.95 -0.26
N GLY A 147 11.27 -4.25 0.83
CA GLY A 147 10.91 -2.89 1.14
C GLY A 147 12.14 -1.99 1.37
N ALA A 148 12.03 -0.69 1.14
CA ALA A 148 13.07 0.29 1.47
C ALA A 148 12.67 1.18 2.64
N GLN A 149 13.55 1.34 3.64
CA GLN A 149 13.27 2.15 4.84
C GLN A 149 13.09 3.65 4.55
N ASN A 150 13.55 4.14 3.39
CA ASN A 150 13.40 5.52 2.95
C ASN A 150 13.68 5.67 1.45
N CYS A 151 13.06 6.66 0.81
CA CYS A 151 13.48 7.18 -0.49
C CYS A 151 13.40 8.71 -0.52
N TYR A 152 14.16 9.32 -1.42
CA TYR A 152 14.10 10.75 -1.72
C TYR A 152 13.00 11.08 -2.75
N THR A 153 12.61 12.35 -2.83
CA THR A 153 11.46 12.79 -3.64
C THR A 153 11.79 12.98 -5.12
N GLU A 154 13.06 13.19 -5.46
CA GLU A 154 13.53 13.39 -6.83
C GLU A 154 14.03 12.09 -7.46
N ASP A 155 13.87 11.93 -8.79
CA ASP A 155 14.35 10.74 -9.51
C ASP A 155 15.88 10.64 -9.57
N LYS A 156 16.54 11.78 -9.74
CA LYS A 156 18.00 11.94 -9.87
C LYS A 156 18.38 13.40 -9.65
N GLY A 157 19.63 13.66 -9.25
CA GLY A 157 20.16 15.02 -9.12
C GLY A 157 21.30 15.12 -8.11
N ALA A 158 21.63 16.35 -7.72
CA ALA A 158 22.69 16.65 -6.75
C ALA A 158 22.22 16.43 -5.30
N PHE A 159 21.90 15.18 -4.96
CA PHE A 159 21.36 14.77 -3.66
C PHE A 159 22.28 13.73 -3.00
N THR A 160 23.53 14.13 -2.72
CA THR A 160 24.57 13.25 -2.16
C THR A 160 24.07 12.49 -0.92
N GLY A 161 24.25 11.16 -0.91
CA GLY A 161 23.78 10.28 0.16
C GLY A 161 22.29 9.90 0.09
N SER A 162 21.52 10.41 -0.87
CA SER A 162 20.11 10.05 -1.07
C SER A 162 19.92 8.90 -2.06
N VAL A 163 18.88 8.10 -1.85
CA VAL A 163 18.46 7.01 -2.75
C VAL A 163 17.07 7.35 -3.32
N SER A 164 16.92 7.31 -4.65
CA SER A 164 15.65 7.61 -5.32
C SER A 164 14.78 6.37 -5.54
N THR A 165 13.49 6.58 -5.82
CA THR A 165 12.54 5.49 -6.08
C THR A 165 12.91 4.64 -7.30
N CYS A 166 13.56 5.22 -8.33
CA CYS A 166 13.97 4.45 -9.51
C CYS A 166 15.14 3.51 -9.21
N MET A 167 16.04 3.87 -8.29
CA MET A 167 17.13 2.99 -7.83
C MET A 167 16.55 1.75 -7.14
N VAL A 168 15.74 1.93 -6.09
CA VAL A 168 15.17 0.79 -5.35
C VAL A 168 14.20 -0.04 -6.20
N LYS A 169 13.42 0.58 -7.10
CA LYS A 169 12.53 -0.14 -8.01
C LYS A 169 13.30 -1.04 -9.00
N SER A 170 14.52 -0.65 -9.39
CA SER A 170 15.36 -1.47 -10.29
C SER A 170 15.82 -2.79 -9.69
N ILE A 171 15.72 -2.93 -8.36
CA ILE A 171 16.08 -4.14 -7.58
C ILE A 171 14.85 -4.74 -6.86
N GLY A 172 13.67 -4.63 -7.48
CA GLY A 172 12.47 -5.36 -7.05
C GLY A 172 11.76 -4.84 -5.79
N VAL A 173 12.14 -3.69 -5.23
CA VAL A 173 11.45 -3.12 -4.07
C VAL A 173 10.01 -2.75 -4.42
N GLU A 174 9.04 -3.29 -3.67
CA GLU A 174 7.61 -2.97 -3.81
C GLU A 174 7.17 -1.85 -2.86
N TYR A 175 7.70 -1.85 -1.64
CA TYR A 175 7.25 -0.99 -0.54
C TYR A 175 8.30 0.04 -0.10
N VAL A 176 7.87 1.20 0.37
CA VAL A 176 8.76 2.22 0.94
C VAL A 176 8.16 2.82 2.21
N LEU A 177 8.91 2.85 3.31
CA LEU A 177 8.45 3.55 4.53
C LEU A 177 8.48 5.07 4.32
N ALA A 178 7.45 5.75 4.81
CA ALA A 178 7.34 7.20 4.82
C ALA A 178 6.89 7.68 6.21
N GLY A 179 7.61 8.62 6.81
CA GLY A 179 7.21 9.24 8.08
C GLY A 179 7.42 8.40 9.35
N HIS A 180 8.22 7.33 9.32
CA HIS A 180 8.60 6.57 10.53
C HIS A 180 9.03 7.53 11.66
N SER A 181 8.59 7.30 12.89
CA SER A 181 8.78 8.16 14.07
C SER A 181 10.23 8.62 14.28
N GLU A 182 11.22 7.73 14.10
CA GLU A 182 12.65 8.08 14.15
C GLU A 182 13.06 9.11 13.08
N ARG A 183 12.42 9.09 11.90
CA ARG A 183 12.65 10.11 10.86
C ARG A 183 12.00 11.45 11.21
N ARG A 184 10.79 11.45 11.77
CA ARG A 184 10.12 12.67 12.25
C ARG A 184 10.93 13.34 13.37
N THR A 185 11.42 12.55 14.33
CA THR A 185 12.09 13.04 15.55
C THR A 185 13.58 13.34 15.35
N LEU A 186 14.37 12.40 14.84
CA LEU A 186 15.84 12.52 14.74
C LEU A 186 16.27 13.28 13.47
N PHE A 187 15.63 12.96 12.34
CA PHE A 187 15.98 13.52 11.02
C PHE A 187 15.13 14.73 10.61
N ARG A 188 14.08 15.04 11.39
CA ARG A 188 13.16 16.17 11.16
C ARG A 188 12.46 16.11 9.79
N ASP A 189 12.10 14.91 9.33
CA ASP A 189 11.20 14.73 8.19
C ASP A 189 9.82 15.36 8.55
N ASP A 190 9.51 16.53 8.00
CA ASP A 190 8.22 17.21 8.19
C ASP A 190 7.09 16.60 7.33
N ASP A 191 5.84 16.87 7.71
CA ASP A 191 4.64 16.35 7.01
C ASP A 191 4.60 16.76 5.51
N GLY A 192 5.20 17.90 5.15
CA GLY A 192 5.32 18.35 3.77
C GLY A 192 6.32 17.51 2.97
N ALA A 193 7.44 17.13 3.58
CA ALA A 193 8.43 16.21 3.01
C ALA A 193 7.86 14.78 2.91
N ILE A 194 7.13 14.34 3.92
CA ILE A 194 6.45 13.03 3.96
C ILE A 194 5.37 12.97 2.88
N ASN A 195 4.53 14.00 2.74
CA ASN A 195 3.56 14.10 1.64
C ASN A 195 4.21 14.02 0.24
N ARG A 196 5.32 14.74 0.02
CA ARG A 196 6.08 14.63 -1.25
C ARG A 196 6.58 13.21 -1.48
N LYS A 197 7.06 12.53 -0.43
CA LYS A 197 7.56 11.14 -0.48
C LYS A 197 6.45 10.13 -0.77
N VAL A 198 5.32 10.20 -0.07
CA VAL A 198 4.12 9.36 -0.30
C VAL A 198 3.68 9.45 -1.77
N LYS A 199 3.49 10.67 -2.29
CA LYS A 199 3.15 10.87 -3.71
C LYS A 199 4.25 10.38 -4.65
N LYS A 200 5.53 10.54 -4.31
CA LYS A 200 6.64 10.06 -5.15
C LYS A 200 6.60 8.52 -5.29
N VAL A 201 6.46 7.81 -4.19
CA VAL A 201 6.35 6.34 -4.14
C VAL A 201 5.13 5.87 -4.97
N LEU A 202 3.96 6.50 -4.76
CA LEU A 202 2.74 6.21 -5.54
C LEU A 202 2.93 6.45 -7.05
N SER A 203 3.57 7.55 -7.43
CA SER A 203 3.85 7.90 -8.84
C SER A 203 4.88 6.97 -9.50
N ALA A 204 5.78 6.37 -8.71
CA ALA A 204 6.70 5.34 -9.17
C ALA A 204 6.01 3.96 -9.36
N GLY A 205 4.71 3.85 -9.04
CA GLY A 205 3.97 2.57 -9.06
C GLY A 205 4.28 1.66 -7.86
N MET A 206 4.93 2.19 -6.83
CA MET A 206 5.27 1.49 -5.58
C MET A 206 4.20 1.78 -4.52
N LYS A 207 4.27 1.08 -3.38
CA LYS A 207 3.31 1.19 -2.27
C LYS A 207 3.96 1.87 -1.05
N PRO A 208 3.51 3.05 -0.60
CA PRO A 208 4.02 3.65 0.63
C PRO A 208 3.42 2.95 1.86
N ILE A 209 4.26 2.67 2.86
CA ILE A 209 3.79 2.47 4.24
C ILE A 209 3.98 3.81 4.96
N LEU A 210 2.87 4.52 5.21
CA LEU A 210 2.86 5.80 5.90
C LEU A 210 2.74 5.56 7.40
N CYS A 211 3.82 5.83 8.11
CA CYS A 211 3.85 5.78 9.56
C CYS A 211 3.30 7.08 10.16
N ILE A 212 2.38 6.94 11.12
CA ILE A 212 1.77 8.04 11.90
C ILE A 212 1.69 7.65 13.37
N GLY A 213 1.64 8.62 14.27
CA GLY A 213 1.45 8.37 15.69
C GLY A 213 1.87 9.54 16.56
N GLU A 214 1.48 9.46 17.83
CA GLU A 214 1.68 10.48 18.85
C GLU A 214 2.91 10.23 19.72
N LEU A 215 3.50 11.32 20.21
CA LEU A 215 4.53 11.32 21.24
C LEU A 215 3.92 11.00 22.61
N LYS A 216 4.79 10.69 23.57
CA LYS A 216 4.38 10.36 24.94
C LYS A 216 3.52 11.45 25.57
N ASP A 217 3.97 12.69 25.52
CA ASP A 217 3.30 13.83 26.15
C ASP A 217 1.92 14.07 25.49
N GLU A 218 1.82 13.88 24.16
CA GLU A 218 0.56 13.96 23.40
C GLU A 218 -0.41 12.83 23.76
N PHE A 219 0.07 11.63 24.08
CA PHE A 219 -0.74 10.53 24.63
C PHE A 219 -1.24 10.84 26.05
N GLU A 220 -0.36 11.34 26.93
CA GLU A 220 -0.71 11.71 28.31
C GLU A 220 -1.69 12.89 28.38
N GLU A 221 -1.67 13.80 27.39
CA GLU A 221 -2.66 14.89 27.21
C GLU A 221 -3.95 14.43 26.50
N GLY A 222 -4.03 13.19 26.02
CA GLY A 222 -5.22 12.66 25.33
C GLY A 222 -5.43 13.18 23.91
N LEU A 223 -4.35 13.59 23.22
CA LEU A 223 -4.36 14.22 21.89
C LEU A 223 -4.19 13.24 20.72
N VAL A 224 -4.16 11.93 20.98
CA VAL A 224 -3.91 10.83 20.02
C VAL A 224 -4.67 11.01 18.69
N GLU A 225 -5.99 11.21 18.78
CA GLU A 225 -6.89 11.31 17.63
C GLU A 225 -6.62 12.58 16.81
N GLN A 226 -6.32 13.70 17.49
CA GLN A 226 -6.01 15.00 16.89
C GLN A 226 -4.67 14.96 16.16
N VAL A 227 -3.64 14.35 16.77
CA VAL A 227 -2.30 14.18 16.18
C VAL A 227 -2.38 13.27 14.95
N CYS A 228 -3.00 12.10 15.07
CA CYS A 228 -3.17 11.17 13.95
C CYS A 228 -3.97 11.80 12.79
N ALA A 229 -5.07 12.51 13.07
CA ALA A 229 -5.84 13.20 12.04
C ALA A 229 -5.05 14.31 11.35
N LEU A 230 -4.20 15.04 12.09
CA LEU A 230 -3.37 16.12 11.54
C LEU A 230 -2.27 15.56 10.61
N GLN A 231 -1.59 14.49 11.03
CA GLN A 231 -0.59 13.80 10.22
C GLN A 231 -1.24 13.23 8.96
N LEU A 232 -2.31 12.43 9.09
CA LEU A 232 -3.10 11.90 7.95
C LEU A 232 -3.53 13.00 6.96
N ALA A 233 -4.09 14.12 7.45
CA ALA A 233 -4.57 15.20 6.60
C ALA A 233 -3.48 15.91 5.80
N LYS A 234 -2.26 16.02 6.36
CA LYS A 234 -1.12 16.67 5.70
C LYS A 234 -0.37 15.69 4.80
N ASP A 235 -0.07 14.50 5.30
CA ASP A 235 0.74 13.48 4.62
C ASP A 235 0.02 12.90 3.40
N LEU A 236 -1.31 12.74 3.47
CA LEU A 236 -2.15 12.27 2.35
C LEU A 236 -2.73 13.41 1.51
N ARG A 237 -2.31 14.66 1.72
CA ARG A 237 -2.84 15.83 0.98
C ARG A 237 -2.62 15.68 -0.53
N GLY A 238 -3.72 15.58 -1.26
CA GLY A 238 -3.74 15.44 -2.72
C GLY A 238 -3.53 14.00 -3.22
N VAL A 239 -3.45 13.01 -2.32
CA VAL A 239 -3.60 11.59 -2.67
C VAL A 239 -5.08 11.36 -3.01
N THR A 240 -5.35 10.71 -4.14
CA THR A 240 -6.71 10.37 -4.60
C THR A 240 -7.24 9.11 -3.91
N ALA A 241 -8.56 8.88 -3.98
CA ALA A 241 -9.18 7.66 -3.47
C ALA A 241 -8.60 6.37 -4.09
N GLU A 242 -8.23 6.41 -5.38
CA GLU A 242 -7.63 5.29 -6.09
C GLU A 242 -6.17 5.03 -5.67
N GLU A 243 -5.39 6.10 -5.48
CA GLU A 243 -4.03 5.98 -4.94
C GLU A 243 -4.03 5.50 -3.48
N MET A 244 -5.03 5.90 -2.69
CA MET A 244 -5.15 5.51 -1.28
C MET A 244 -5.23 3.99 -1.10
N ARG A 245 -5.83 3.24 -2.03
CA ARG A 245 -5.86 1.77 -2.04
C ARG A 245 -4.48 1.11 -2.05
N ARG A 246 -3.44 1.83 -2.51
CA ARG A 246 -2.03 1.38 -2.54
C ARG A 246 -1.23 1.85 -1.33
N VAL A 247 -1.82 2.64 -0.44
CA VAL A 247 -1.20 3.10 0.82
C VAL A 247 -1.48 2.07 1.92
N VAL A 248 -0.46 1.74 2.70
CA VAL A 248 -0.61 1.09 4.01
C VAL A 248 -0.37 2.16 5.07
N ILE A 249 -1.17 2.17 6.14
CA ILE A 249 -0.89 3.00 7.31
C ILE A 249 -0.19 2.15 8.36
N ALA A 250 0.83 2.68 9.04
CA ALA A 250 1.40 2.09 10.24
C ALA A 250 1.17 3.02 11.42
N TYR A 251 0.42 2.58 12.43
CA TYR A 251 0.20 3.34 13.65
C TYR A 251 1.30 3.05 14.68
N GLU A 252 2.10 4.06 15.00
CA GLU A 252 3.28 4.01 15.85
C GLU A 252 3.01 4.77 17.17
N PRO A 253 2.49 4.12 18.23
CA PRO A 253 2.46 4.72 19.57
C PRO A 253 3.91 4.93 20.04
N VAL A 254 4.47 6.13 19.84
CA VAL A 254 5.93 6.35 19.90
C VAL A 254 6.48 6.06 21.30
N TRP A 255 5.67 6.28 22.33
CA TRP A 255 5.95 5.97 23.73
C TRP A 255 6.12 4.47 24.04
N ALA A 256 5.63 3.58 23.18
CA ALA A 256 5.78 2.13 23.27
C ALA A 256 6.93 1.56 22.40
N ILE A 257 7.60 2.40 21.60
CA ILE A 257 8.67 1.94 20.70
C ILE A 257 9.99 1.82 21.46
N GLY A 258 10.45 0.58 21.68
CA GLY A 258 11.76 0.30 22.30
C GLY A 258 11.85 0.56 23.81
N THR A 259 10.74 0.94 24.46
CA THR A 259 10.66 1.22 25.90
C THR A 259 10.31 -0.01 26.74
N GLY A 260 9.91 -1.12 26.11
CA GLY A 260 9.35 -2.30 26.79
C GLY A 260 7.90 -2.13 27.24
N LEU A 261 7.37 -0.91 27.20
CA LEU A 261 5.95 -0.64 27.32
C LEU A 261 5.25 -1.05 26.02
N THR A 262 4.07 -1.64 26.11
CA THR A 262 3.27 -2.06 24.95
C THR A 262 1.87 -1.49 25.13
N ALA A 263 1.33 -0.84 24.10
CA ALA A 263 -0.09 -0.47 24.10
C ALA A 263 -0.93 -1.75 24.12
N THR A 264 -1.94 -1.83 24.99
CA THR A 264 -2.80 -3.03 25.04
C THR A 264 -3.56 -3.18 23.72
N PRO A 265 -3.99 -4.40 23.35
CA PRO A 265 -4.74 -4.62 22.12
C PRO A 265 -5.97 -3.71 22.00
N GLU A 266 -6.63 -3.36 23.10
CA GLU A 266 -7.78 -2.44 23.13
C GLU A 266 -7.39 -0.99 22.81
N ILE A 267 -6.23 -0.52 23.31
CA ILE A 267 -5.69 0.81 22.99
C ILE A 267 -5.34 0.88 21.50
N ALA A 268 -4.62 -0.13 20.99
CA ALA A 268 -4.27 -0.23 19.58
C ALA A 268 -5.54 -0.26 18.70
N GLN A 269 -6.50 -1.12 19.01
CA GLN A 269 -7.76 -1.24 18.30
C GLN A 269 -8.56 0.06 18.29
N LYS A 270 -8.62 0.81 19.42
CA LYS A 270 -9.31 2.10 19.46
C LYS A 270 -8.74 3.08 18.42
N VAL A 271 -7.42 3.19 18.34
CA VAL A 271 -6.76 4.13 17.41
C VAL A 271 -6.84 3.64 15.97
N HIS A 272 -6.73 2.34 15.72
CA HIS A 272 -6.95 1.76 14.39
C HIS A 272 -8.38 1.98 13.88
N ALA A 273 -9.40 1.77 14.71
CA ALA A 273 -10.80 2.06 14.37
C ALA A 273 -11.00 3.55 14.06
N PHE A 274 -10.35 4.44 14.82
CA PHE A 274 -10.34 5.89 14.54
C PHE A 274 -9.70 6.20 13.17
N ILE A 275 -8.52 5.64 12.88
CA ILE A 275 -7.82 5.83 11.59
C ILE A 275 -8.70 5.34 10.44
N ARG A 276 -9.34 4.16 10.56
CA ARG A 276 -10.26 3.65 9.54
C ARG A 276 -11.48 4.54 9.37
N GLY A 277 -12.05 5.04 10.47
CA GLY A 277 -13.15 6.02 10.46
C GLY A 277 -12.75 7.33 9.75
N TRP A 278 -11.54 7.82 9.98
CA TRP A 278 -10.99 8.99 9.29
C TRP A 278 -10.85 8.75 7.78
N ILE A 279 -10.31 7.59 7.37
CA ILE A 279 -10.19 7.20 5.96
C ILE A 279 -11.58 7.09 5.33
N ALA A 280 -12.57 6.49 6.03
CA ALA A 280 -13.93 6.35 5.54
C ALA A 280 -14.61 7.70 5.34
N GLY A 281 -14.42 8.65 6.26
CA GLY A 281 -14.92 10.02 6.14
C GLY A 281 -14.24 10.83 5.03
N LYS A 282 -12.98 10.54 4.70
CA LYS A 282 -12.19 11.30 3.72
C LYS A 282 -12.27 10.73 2.29
N TYR A 283 -12.30 9.41 2.16
CA TYR A 283 -12.17 8.66 0.90
C TYR A 283 -13.37 7.75 0.59
N GLY A 284 -14.32 7.62 1.53
CA GLY A 284 -15.47 6.74 1.42
C GLY A 284 -15.21 5.35 2.02
N LYS A 285 -16.27 4.70 2.51
CA LYS A 285 -16.19 3.42 3.22
C LYS A 285 -15.47 2.33 2.42
N ALA A 286 -15.76 2.20 1.12
CA ALA A 286 -15.14 1.18 0.27
C ALA A 286 -13.61 1.30 0.16
N VAL A 287 -13.04 2.50 0.26
CA VAL A 287 -11.57 2.67 0.32
C VAL A 287 -11.05 2.28 1.70
N ALA A 288 -11.74 2.69 2.77
CA ALA A 288 -11.35 2.37 4.15
C ALA A 288 -11.46 0.87 4.49
N ASP A 289 -12.37 0.16 3.83
CA ASP A 289 -12.54 -1.29 3.96
C ASP A 289 -11.39 -2.09 3.31
N GLU A 290 -10.67 -1.50 2.35
CA GLU A 290 -9.52 -2.09 1.65
C GLU A 290 -8.16 -1.64 2.19
N VAL A 291 -8.04 -0.41 2.71
CA VAL A 291 -6.77 0.12 3.27
C VAL A 291 -6.35 -0.69 4.49
N ARG A 292 -5.09 -1.14 4.47
CA ARG A 292 -4.48 -1.89 5.57
C ARG A 292 -3.84 -0.96 6.59
N ILE A 293 -4.09 -1.21 7.87
CA ILE A 293 -3.59 -0.46 9.02
C ILE A 293 -2.78 -1.40 9.91
N GLN A 294 -1.46 -1.25 9.90
CA GLN A 294 -0.52 -2.01 10.71
C GLN A 294 -0.32 -1.38 12.09
N TYR A 295 -0.12 -2.20 13.11
CA TYR A 295 0.36 -1.76 14.41
C TYR A 295 1.90 -1.73 14.41
N GLY A 296 2.49 -0.57 14.70
CA GLY A 296 3.94 -0.29 14.70
C GLY A 296 4.56 -0.12 16.09
N GLY A 297 3.85 -0.51 17.15
CA GLY A 297 4.39 -0.55 18.51
C GLY A 297 5.25 -1.80 18.77
N SER A 298 5.47 -2.12 20.04
CA SER A 298 6.15 -3.36 20.43
C SER A 298 5.30 -4.60 20.08
N VAL A 299 5.81 -5.45 19.18
CA VAL A 299 5.18 -6.72 18.77
C VAL A 299 6.17 -7.85 19.01
N THR A 300 5.70 -8.92 19.66
CA THR A 300 6.49 -10.12 19.98
C THR A 300 5.73 -11.39 19.59
N PRO A 301 6.40 -12.56 19.56
CA PRO A 301 5.75 -13.86 19.32
C PRO A 301 4.57 -14.17 20.23
N GLU A 302 4.54 -13.58 21.43
CA GLU A 302 3.51 -13.76 22.45
C GLU A 302 2.31 -12.81 22.26
N THR A 303 2.53 -11.58 21.78
CA THR A 303 1.47 -10.56 21.66
C THR A 303 0.79 -10.51 20.29
N VAL A 304 1.43 -11.06 19.25
CA VAL A 304 0.93 -10.94 17.86
C VAL A 304 -0.47 -11.50 17.66
N ASP A 305 -0.81 -12.63 18.28
CA ASP A 305 -2.10 -13.29 18.09
C ASP A 305 -3.27 -12.45 18.65
N GLU A 306 -3.08 -11.81 19.81
CA GLU A 306 -4.08 -10.94 20.45
C GLU A 306 -4.24 -9.59 19.72
N LEU A 307 -3.16 -9.07 19.14
CA LEU A 307 -3.18 -7.88 18.29
C LEU A 307 -3.89 -8.17 16.96
N MET A 308 -3.56 -9.28 16.30
CA MET A 308 -4.19 -9.67 15.02
C MET A 308 -5.64 -10.16 15.17
N ALA A 309 -6.10 -10.44 16.38
CA ALA A 309 -7.51 -10.69 16.67
C ALA A 309 -8.38 -9.41 16.69
N GLN A 310 -7.77 -8.22 16.68
CA GLN A 310 -8.50 -6.95 16.73
C GLN A 310 -9.08 -6.56 15.34
N PRO A 311 -10.36 -6.14 15.24
CA PRO A 311 -11.05 -5.95 13.95
C PRO A 311 -10.43 -4.99 12.94
N ASP A 312 -9.64 -4.01 13.41
CA ASP A 312 -9.04 -2.97 12.58
C ASP A 312 -7.50 -3.05 12.50
N ILE A 313 -6.88 -4.09 13.07
CA ILE A 313 -5.44 -4.35 12.98
C ILE A 313 -5.18 -5.35 11.83
N ASP A 314 -4.61 -4.85 10.74
CA ASP A 314 -4.40 -5.61 9.50
C ASP A 314 -2.95 -6.09 9.32
N GLY A 315 -2.17 -6.13 10.41
CA GLY A 315 -0.76 -6.51 10.38
C GLY A 315 0.10 -5.74 11.38
N ALA A 316 1.42 -5.92 11.25
CA ALA A 316 2.40 -5.29 12.13
C ALA A 316 3.60 -4.72 11.36
N LEU A 317 4.11 -3.57 11.83
CA LEU A 317 5.43 -3.03 11.46
C LEU A 317 6.41 -3.33 12.59
N VAL A 318 7.04 -4.49 12.51
CA VAL A 318 7.82 -5.12 13.58
C VAL A 318 9.23 -4.52 13.63
N GLY A 319 9.59 -3.94 14.77
CA GLY A 319 10.94 -3.47 15.06
C GLY A 319 11.90 -4.60 15.45
N GLY A 320 12.43 -4.56 16.68
CA GLY A 320 13.54 -5.45 17.11
C GLY A 320 13.29 -6.95 16.99
N ALA A 321 12.04 -7.42 17.10
CA ALA A 321 11.70 -8.83 16.92
C ALA A 321 11.86 -9.32 15.46
N SER A 322 12.02 -8.41 14.48
CA SER A 322 12.33 -8.75 13.08
C SER A 322 13.81 -9.01 12.81
N LEU A 323 14.68 -8.80 13.80
CA LEU A 323 16.13 -9.08 13.76
C LEU A 323 16.49 -10.52 14.16
N ASP A 324 15.47 -11.36 14.33
CA ASP A 324 15.57 -12.75 14.75
C ASP A 324 14.61 -13.56 13.86
N ALA A 325 15.16 -14.50 13.09
CA ALA A 325 14.41 -15.22 12.07
C ALA A 325 13.32 -16.13 12.65
N GLU A 326 13.53 -16.72 13.83
CA GLU A 326 12.55 -17.60 14.47
C GLU A 326 11.42 -16.77 15.09
N LYS A 327 11.76 -15.65 15.77
CA LYS A 327 10.75 -14.73 16.32
C LYS A 327 9.91 -14.10 15.22
N PHE A 328 10.53 -13.62 14.14
CA PHE A 328 9.80 -13.05 13.02
C PHE A 328 8.99 -14.12 12.28
N GLY A 329 9.51 -15.34 12.12
CA GLY A 329 8.81 -16.49 11.58
C GLY A 329 7.54 -16.83 12.37
N ARG A 330 7.57 -16.75 13.70
CA ARG A 330 6.38 -16.91 14.56
C ARG A 330 5.43 -15.71 14.50
N ILE A 331 5.92 -14.49 14.31
CA ILE A 331 5.09 -13.28 14.16
C ILE A 331 4.35 -13.28 12.81
N MET A 332 5.02 -13.64 11.70
CA MET A 332 4.34 -13.73 10.41
C MET A 332 3.32 -14.88 10.36
N ASN A 333 3.59 -15.98 11.08
CA ASN A 333 2.65 -17.09 11.29
C ASN A 333 1.83 -16.92 12.57
N PHE A 334 1.22 -15.74 12.73
CA PHE A 334 0.25 -15.46 13.78
C PHE A 334 -0.99 -16.36 13.66
N LYS A 335 -1.68 -16.58 14.78
CA LYS A 335 -2.88 -17.42 14.88
C LYS A 335 -4.05 -16.61 15.41
N THR A 336 -5.05 -16.36 14.58
CA THR A 336 -6.35 -15.87 15.04
C THR A 336 -7.30 -17.04 15.26
N ALA A 337 -8.32 -16.84 16.11
CA ALA A 337 -9.31 -17.89 16.43
C ALA A 337 -10.09 -18.41 15.20
N ALA A 338 -10.08 -17.70 14.07
CA ALA A 338 -10.68 -18.13 12.82
C ALA A 338 -9.87 -19.23 12.09
N ALA A 339 -8.57 -19.37 12.36
CA ALA A 339 -7.67 -20.29 11.67
C ALA A 339 -7.62 -21.71 12.28
N SER A 340 -8.44 -22.00 13.31
CA SER A 340 -8.37 -23.25 14.09
C SER A 340 -9.63 -24.13 13.99
N ALA A 341 -10.38 -24.05 12.88
CA ALA A 341 -11.63 -24.81 12.66
C ALA A 341 -11.77 -25.40 11.24
#